data_AF-A0A8T4WMM8-F1
#
_entry.id   AF-A0A8T4WMM8-F1
#
_cell.length_a   1.000
_cell.length_b   1.000
_cell.length_c   1.000
_cell.angle_alpha   90.00
_cell.angle_beta   90.00
_cell.angle_gamma   90.00
#
_symmetry.space_group_name_H-M   'P 1'
#
loop_
_entity.id
_entity.type
_entity.pdbx_description
1 polymer ?
#
loop_
_entity_poly.entity_id
_entity_poly.type
_entity_poly.pdbx_seq_one_letter_code
_entity_poly.pdbx_strand_id
1 'polypeptide(L)'
;MSDRVLDKESKKLAERIEILDSAVDKRLAREIMELFEEKCLACQEDRLSCTVRPACKDRSFLNLLIDLGVDPQDLPSFCYSQYLDEVRRYILERKGRRMTDRRLSIRDFLDTLRVSSIKHFTSRFRRMWGSFAQAQKNNLMLVAGDDLLFHFDYSRSLVILNPSHYRIFDFETFELYVSILSNHSDLESDIDDITLNWWILTITAEGAYSKKEIDFLQESVPEGFEDVQVNSSKDSISIVVEVMVGRGCSGIEVQDLKRVFDLALELKQTKSTEDKE
;
A
#
# COMPACT_ATOMS: atom_id res chain seq x y z
N MET A 1 -23.46 3.11 16.82
CA MET A 1 -24.00 2.41 15.64
C MET A 1 -25.36 1.82 16.01
N SER A 2 -26.28 1.59 15.06
CA SER A 2 -27.51 0.83 15.39
C SER A 2 -27.21 -0.66 15.49
N ASP A 3 -27.95 -1.42 16.30
CA ASP A 3 -27.78 -2.88 16.47
C ASP A 3 -27.79 -3.63 15.12
N ARG A 4 -28.57 -3.14 14.16
CA ARG A 4 -28.62 -3.71 12.80
C ARG A 4 -27.33 -3.50 12.01
N VAL A 5 -26.65 -2.36 12.18
CA VAL A 5 -25.35 -2.09 11.56
C VAL A 5 -24.29 -2.95 12.22
N LEU A 6 -24.31 -3.06 13.55
CA LEU A 6 -23.34 -3.87 14.29
C LEU A 6 -23.39 -5.35 13.87
N ASP A 7 -24.58 -5.93 13.73
CA ASP A 7 -24.73 -7.33 13.30
C ASP A 7 -24.24 -7.56 11.85
N LYS A 8 -24.55 -6.61 10.94
CA LYS A 8 -24.08 -6.66 9.54
C LYS A 8 -22.57 -6.62 9.44
N GLU A 9 -21.92 -5.70 10.15
CA GLU A 9 -20.46 -5.54 10.08
C GLU A 9 -19.71 -6.67 10.80
N SER A 10 -20.27 -7.18 11.90
CA SER A 10 -19.74 -8.38 12.58
C SER A 10 -19.74 -9.59 11.67
N LYS A 11 -20.80 -9.77 10.85
CA LYS A 11 -20.87 -10.85 9.87
C LYS A 11 -19.77 -10.74 8.80
N LYS A 12 -19.55 -9.54 8.24
CA LYS A 12 -18.49 -9.31 7.24
C LYS A 12 -17.09 -9.50 7.83
N LEU A 13 -16.88 -9.10 9.07
CA LEU A 13 -15.62 -9.31 9.76
C LEU A 13 -15.36 -10.80 9.99
N ALA A 14 -16.38 -11.56 10.41
CA ALA A 14 -16.28 -13.01 10.57
C ALA A 14 -15.94 -13.73 9.26
N GLU A 15 -16.57 -13.34 8.15
CA GLU A 15 -16.25 -13.86 6.81
C GLU A 15 -14.79 -13.61 6.39
N ARG A 16 -14.09 -12.64 7.01
CA ARG A 16 -12.68 -12.33 6.73
C ARG A 16 -11.70 -12.93 7.73
N ILE A 17 -12.17 -13.30 8.92
CA ILE A 17 -11.31 -13.82 9.99
C ILE A 17 -10.93 -15.27 9.67
N GLU A 18 -11.84 -16.11 9.18
CA GLU A 18 -11.59 -17.53 8.80
C GLU A 18 -10.65 -18.29 9.77
N ILE A 19 -10.84 -18.11 11.10
CA ILE A 19 -9.98 -18.75 12.11
C ILE A 19 -10.63 -20.04 12.65
N LEU A 20 -11.95 -20.05 12.87
CA LEU A 20 -12.68 -21.15 13.50
C LEU A 20 -13.97 -21.51 12.73
N ASP A 21 -14.97 -22.06 13.43
CA ASP A 21 -16.32 -22.23 12.89
C ASP A 21 -17.01 -20.86 12.76
N SER A 22 -17.82 -20.71 11.71
CA SER A 22 -18.56 -19.49 11.36
C SER A 22 -19.40 -18.92 12.51
N ALA A 23 -19.90 -19.75 13.42
CA ALA A 23 -20.66 -19.30 14.58
C ALA A 23 -19.74 -18.66 15.65
N VAL A 24 -18.56 -19.25 15.86
CA VAL A 24 -17.56 -18.74 16.80
C VAL A 24 -16.93 -17.45 16.25
N ASP A 25 -16.61 -17.42 14.96
CA ASP A 25 -16.05 -16.25 14.30
C ASP A 25 -17.02 -15.05 14.33
N LYS A 26 -18.32 -15.28 14.14
CA LYS A 26 -19.35 -14.24 14.28
C LYS A 26 -19.43 -13.68 15.69
N ARG A 27 -19.38 -14.55 16.69
CA ARG A 27 -19.42 -14.12 18.10
C ARG A 27 -18.17 -13.32 18.45
N LEU A 28 -17.00 -13.80 18.07
CA LEU A 28 -15.73 -13.11 18.29
C LEU A 28 -15.71 -11.76 17.58
N ALA A 29 -16.13 -11.70 16.31
CA ALA A 29 -16.23 -10.46 15.56
C ALA A 29 -17.15 -9.45 16.25
N ARG A 30 -18.30 -9.89 16.78
CA ARG A 30 -19.21 -9.02 17.53
C ARG A 30 -18.57 -8.48 18.81
N GLU A 31 -17.97 -9.34 19.63
CA GLU A 31 -17.30 -8.93 20.88
C GLU A 31 -16.16 -7.94 20.59
N ILE A 32 -15.41 -8.15 19.50
CA ILE A 32 -14.36 -7.23 19.04
C ILE A 32 -14.95 -5.87 18.62
N MET A 33 -16.02 -5.87 17.82
CA MET A 33 -16.66 -4.64 17.34
C MET A 33 -17.24 -3.81 18.48
N GLU A 34 -17.91 -4.45 19.45
CA GLU A 34 -18.44 -3.80 20.66
C GLU A 34 -17.31 -3.14 21.48
N LEU A 35 -16.21 -3.86 21.72
CA LEU A 35 -15.06 -3.34 22.45
C LEU A 35 -14.43 -2.12 21.75
N PHE A 36 -14.31 -2.16 20.43
CA PHE A 36 -13.76 -1.04 19.66
C PHE A 36 -14.72 0.14 19.59
N GLU A 37 -16.04 -0.10 19.51
CA GLU A 37 -17.04 0.95 19.53
C GLU A 37 -16.98 1.73 20.85
N GLU A 38 -16.96 1.04 22.00
CA GLU A 38 -16.85 1.69 23.31
C GLU A 38 -15.58 2.56 23.41
N LYS A 39 -14.42 2.01 23.02
CA LYS A 39 -13.16 2.76 22.98
C LYS A 39 -13.21 3.95 22.02
N CYS A 40 -13.87 3.79 20.88
CA CYS A 40 -13.98 4.84 19.88
C CYS A 40 -14.88 5.98 20.36
N LEU A 41 -15.98 5.68 21.05
CA LEU A 41 -16.87 6.65 21.66
C LEU A 41 -16.14 7.45 22.75
N ALA A 42 -15.50 6.76 23.70
CA ALA A 42 -14.71 7.41 24.75
C ALA A 42 -13.59 8.30 24.17
N CYS A 43 -12.92 7.85 23.10
CA CYS A 43 -11.91 8.66 22.42
C CYS A 43 -12.51 9.90 21.76
N GLN A 44 -13.71 9.82 21.17
CA GLN A 44 -14.34 10.94 20.46
C GLN A 44 -14.95 12.00 21.39
N GLU A 45 -15.29 11.65 22.62
CA GLU A 45 -15.72 12.60 23.65
C GLU A 45 -14.62 13.64 23.94
N ASP A 46 -13.36 13.22 23.98
CA ASP A 46 -12.21 14.11 24.03
C ASP A 46 -11.67 14.40 22.62
N ARG A 47 -12.24 15.42 21.99
CA ARG A 47 -11.87 15.86 20.63
C ARG A 47 -10.38 16.21 20.50
N LEU A 48 -9.78 16.80 21.53
CA LEU A 48 -8.37 17.19 21.49
C LEU A 48 -7.49 15.94 21.48
N SER A 49 -7.78 14.98 22.36
CA SER A 49 -7.10 13.69 22.38
C SER A 49 -7.30 12.93 21.06
N CYS A 50 -8.53 12.83 20.54
CA CYS A 50 -8.79 12.17 19.26
C CYS A 50 -8.02 12.78 18.07
N THR A 51 -7.73 14.08 18.13
CA THR A 51 -6.98 14.78 17.07
C THR A 51 -5.46 14.55 17.21
N VAL A 52 -4.91 14.68 18.41
CA VAL A 52 -3.45 14.71 18.62
C VAL A 52 -2.88 13.33 18.94
N ARG A 53 -3.65 12.51 19.67
CA ARG A 53 -3.28 11.19 20.21
C ARG A 53 -4.49 10.26 20.21
N PRO A 54 -5.01 9.86 19.03
CA PRO A 54 -6.13 8.93 18.97
C PRO A 54 -5.79 7.63 19.70
N ALA A 55 -6.75 7.10 20.46
CA ALA A 55 -6.59 5.84 21.18
C ALA A 55 -6.31 4.64 20.24
N CYS A 56 -6.79 4.73 19.00
CA CYS A 56 -6.42 3.80 17.93
C CYS A 56 -5.14 4.26 17.25
N LYS A 57 -4.04 3.52 17.47
CA LYS A 57 -2.79 3.72 16.72
C LYS A 57 -3.10 3.64 15.23
N ASP A 58 -2.62 4.65 14.51
CA ASP A 58 -2.81 4.76 13.06
C ASP A 58 -4.25 4.59 12.60
N ARG A 59 -5.24 4.96 13.43
CA ARG A 59 -6.68 4.85 13.10
C ARG A 59 -7.06 3.48 12.50
N SER A 60 -6.41 2.40 12.94
CA SER A 60 -6.58 1.05 12.36
C SER A 60 -8.03 0.56 12.37
N PHE A 61 -8.78 0.87 13.44
CA PHE A 61 -10.20 0.54 13.52
C PHE A 61 -11.04 1.29 12.48
N LEU A 62 -10.75 2.56 12.23
CA LEU A 62 -11.44 3.33 11.17
C LEU A 62 -11.14 2.76 9.79
N ASN A 63 -9.87 2.40 9.53
CA ASN A 63 -9.47 1.71 8.29
C ASN A 63 -10.24 0.40 8.11
N LEU A 64 -10.43 -0.38 9.18
CA LEU A 64 -11.22 -1.61 9.15
C LEU A 64 -12.69 -1.33 8.77
N LEU A 65 -13.34 -0.35 9.41
CA LEU A 65 -14.74 0.00 9.09
C LEU A 65 -14.89 0.40 7.62
N ILE A 66 -13.96 1.20 7.10
CA ILE A 66 -13.93 1.58 5.68
C ILE A 66 -13.73 0.33 4.80
N ASP A 67 -12.84 -0.57 5.19
CA ASP A 67 -12.56 -1.81 4.46
C ASP A 67 -13.76 -2.77 4.40
N LEU A 68 -14.59 -2.77 5.44
CA LEU A 68 -15.85 -3.51 5.50
C LEU A 68 -16.95 -2.83 4.68
N GLY A 69 -16.73 -1.60 4.19
CA GLY A 69 -17.71 -0.85 3.41
C GLY A 69 -18.84 -0.29 4.28
N VAL A 70 -18.50 0.16 5.50
CA VAL A 70 -19.43 0.95 6.33
C VAL A 70 -19.66 2.31 5.67
N ASP A 71 -20.92 2.74 5.59
CA ASP A 71 -21.27 4.02 5.00
C ASP A 71 -20.68 5.18 5.82
N PRO A 72 -20.23 6.28 5.18
CA PRO A 72 -19.59 7.40 5.88
C PRO A 72 -20.43 8.02 7.01
N GLN A 73 -21.75 7.87 6.97
CA GLN A 73 -22.68 8.38 7.99
C GLN A 73 -22.63 7.55 9.29
N ASP A 74 -22.29 6.27 9.18
CA ASP A 74 -22.18 5.34 10.31
C ASP A 74 -20.75 5.28 10.87
N LEU A 75 -19.79 5.90 10.19
CA LEU A 75 -18.43 6.04 10.69
C LEU A 75 -18.37 7.04 11.87
N PRO A 76 -17.40 6.87 12.78
CA PRO A 76 -17.00 7.86 13.79
C PRO A 76 -16.82 9.29 13.23
N SER A 77 -17.87 10.10 13.20
CA SER A 77 -17.93 11.33 12.39
C SER A 77 -16.79 12.32 12.67
N PHE A 78 -16.46 12.56 13.95
CA PHE A 78 -15.36 13.45 14.30
C PHE A 78 -14.01 12.85 13.87
N CYS A 79 -13.76 11.59 14.22
CA CYS A 79 -12.53 10.89 13.87
C CYS A 79 -12.32 10.81 12.35
N TYR A 80 -13.38 10.52 11.60
CA TYR A 80 -13.36 10.46 10.15
C TYR A 80 -13.11 11.83 9.52
N SER A 81 -13.71 12.90 10.04
CA SER A 81 -13.44 14.27 9.55
C SER A 81 -11.99 14.70 9.73
N GLN A 82 -11.36 14.37 10.88
CA GLN A 82 -9.95 14.65 11.11
C GLN A 82 -9.07 13.82 10.17
N TYR A 83 -9.45 12.56 9.95
CA TYR A 83 -8.76 11.67 9.04
C TYR A 83 -8.76 12.20 7.59
N LEU A 84 -9.89 12.70 7.10
CA LEU A 84 -9.95 13.32 5.76
C LEU A 84 -9.08 14.58 5.66
N ASP A 85 -9.06 15.43 6.68
CA ASP A 85 -8.21 16.63 6.71
C ASP A 85 -6.71 16.28 6.75
N GLU A 86 -6.33 15.26 7.52
CA GLU A 86 -4.98 14.73 7.57
C GLU A 86 -4.53 14.20 6.19
N VAL A 87 -5.38 13.43 5.51
CA VAL A 87 -5.11 12.92 4.16
C VAL A 87 -4.96 14.07 3.16
N ARG A 88 -5.84 15.07 3.22
CA ARG A 88 -5.77 16.27 2.38
C ARG A 88 -4.44 17.02 2.56
N ARG A 89 -4.06 17.30 3.80
CA ARG A 89 -2.82 18.03 4.12
C ARG A 89 -1.58 17.25 3.69
N TYR A 90 -1.58 15.94 3.88
CA TYR A 90 -0.47 15.10 3.47
C TYR A 90 -0.27 15.12 1.94
N ILE A 91 -1.35 14.95 1.17
CA ILE A 91 -1.27 14.89 -0.30
C ILE A 91 -1.02 16.27 -0.93
N LEU A 92 -1.77 17.29 -0.50
CA LEU A 92 -1.74 18.62 -1.15
C LEU A 92 -0.67 19.55 -0.59
N GLU A 93 -0.42 19.48 0.72
CA GLU A 93 0.49 20.42 1.40
C GLU A 93 1.83 19.78 1.77
N ARG A 94 1.99 18.46 1.57
CA ARG A 94 3.17 17.70 1.99
C ARG A 94 3.45 17.85 3.50
N LYS A 95 2.39 17.99 4.30
CA LYS A 95 2.47 18.19 5.76
C LYS A 95 1.81 17.05 6.52
N GLY A 96 2.30 16.83 7.74
CA GLY A 96 1.73 15.86 8.68
C GLY A 96 2.58 14.60 8.79
N ARG A 97 2.00 13.56 9.39
CA ARG A 97 2.66 12.26 9.55
C ARG A 97 2.58 11.48 8.24
N ARG A 98 3.55 10.58 8.02
CA ARG A 98 3.52 9.65 6.90
C ARG A 98 2.23 8.83 6.95
N MET A 99 1.53 8.78 5.84
CA MET A 99 0.26 8.07 5.71
C MET A 99 0.50 6.72 5.07
N THR A 100 0.69 5.68 5.89
CA THR A 100 0.88 4.30 5.42
C THR A 100 -0.42 3.50 5.58
N ASP A 101 -0.77 2.70 4.57
CA ASP A 101 -1.96 1.83 4.48
C ASP A 101 -3.29 2.53 4.79
N ARG A 102 -3.39 3.79 4.43
CA ARG A 102 -4.59 4.60 4.68
C ARG A 102 -5.66 4.30 3.67
N ARG A 103 -6.84 3.93 4.15
CA ARG A 103 -7.97 3.54 3.30
C ARG A 103 -9.04 4.60 3.28
N LEU A 104 -9.59 4.87 2.11
CA LEU A 104 -10.73 5.77 1.92
C LEU A 104 -11.66 5.21 0.86
N SER A 105 -12.94 5.57 0.90
CA SER A 105 -13.78 5.42 -0.28
C SER A 105 -13.22 6.29 -1.41
N ILE A 106 -13.32 5.81 -2.65
CA ILE A 106 -12.85 6.59 -3.82
C ILE A 106 -13.59 7.94 -3.88
N ARG A 107 -14.88 7.95 -3.55
CA ARG A 107 -15.70 9.18 -3.53
C ARG A 107 -15.14 10.19 -2.53
N ASP A 108 -14.98 9.79 -1.27
CA ASP A 108 -14.51 10.70 -0.22
C ASP A 108 -13.08 11.16 -0.48
N PHE A 109 -12.23 10.30 -1.05
CA PHE A 109 -10.89 10.67 -1.48
C PHE A 109 -10.91 11.78 -2.54
N LEU A 110 -11.72 11.62 -3.58
CA LEU A 110 -11.83 12.62 -4.66
C LEU A 110 -12.42 13.94 -4.14
N ASP A 111 -13.46 13.88 -3.32
CA ASP A 111 -14.09 15.04 -2.68
C ASP A 111 -13.08 15.78 -1.77
N THR A 112 -12.31 15.03 -0.97
CA THR A 112 -11.26 15.55 -0.08
C THR A 112 -10.19 16.32 -0.85
N LEU A 113 -9.80 15.84 -2.03
CA LEU A 113 -8.82 16.48 -2.91
C LEU A 113 -9.42 17.55 -3.83
N ARG A 114 -10.75 17.75 -3.77
CA ARG A 114 -11.52 18.67 -4.63
C ARG A 114 -11.32 18.38 -6.12
N VAL A 115 -11.38 17.09 -6.47
CA VAL A 115 -11.32 16.63 -7.86
C VAL A 115 -12.58 15.84 -8.18
N SER A 116 -13.12 16.02 -9.38
CA SER A 116 -14.43 15.48 -9.76
C SER A 116 -14.39 14.02 -10.22
N SER A 117 -13.21 13.50 -10.55
CA SER A 117 -13.04 12.15 -11.07
C SER A 117 -11.58 11.72 -10.94
N ILE A 118 -11.34 10.42 -11.09
CA ILE A 118 -9.99 9.85 -11.14
C ILE A 118 -9.19 10.41 -12.31
N LYS A 119 -9.83 10.65 -13.46
CA LYS A 119 -9.17 11.30 -14.60
C LYS A 119 -8.71 12.72 -14.27
N HIS A 120 -9.53 13.47 -13.52
CA HIS A 120 -9.15 14.80 -13.04
C HIS A 120 -7.99 14.69 -12.02
N PHE A 121 -8.05 13.73 -11.10
CA PHE A 121 -6.96 13.42 -10.17
C PHE A 121 -5.64 13.17 -10.93
N THR A 122 -5.58 12.18 -11.83
CA THR A 122 -4.35 11.84 -12.55
C THR A 122 -3.84 13.00 -13.40
N SER A 123 -4.73 13.71 -14.11
CA SER A 123 -4.32 14.87 -14.91
C SER A 123 -3.78 16.03 -14.08
N ARG A 124 -4.34 16.27 -12.89
CA ARG A 124 -3.89 17.35 -12.00
C ARG A 124 -2.53 17.01 -11.41
N PHE A 125 -2.40 15.82 -10.84
CA PHE A 125 -1.20 15.44 -10.10
C PHE A 125 -0.02 15.06 -10.98
N ARG A 126 -0.25 14.61 -12.22
CA ARG A 126 0.81 14.49 -13.24
C ARG A 126 1.57 15.79 -13.49
N ARG A 127 0.93 16.95 -13.32
CA ARG A 127 1.57 18.27 -13.47
C ARG A 127 2.25 18.75 -12.19
N MET A 128 1.93 18.14 -11.05
CA MET A 128 2.44 18.54 -9.74
C MET A 128 3.63 17.72 -9.29
N TRP A 129 3.67 16.43 -9.64
CA TRP A 129 4.72 15.50 -9.22
C TRP A 129 5.84 15.42 -10.25
N GLY A 130 7.08 15.31 -9.77
CA GLY A 130 8.26 15.21 -10.61
C GLY A 130 8.36 13.84 -11.28
N SER A 131 8.04 12.78 -10.54
CA SER A 131 7.97 11.40 -11.02
C SER A 131 6.53 10.92 -10.99
N PHE A 132 5.84 10.94 -12.14
CA PHE A 132 4.48 10.42 -12.28
C PHE A 132 4.50 9.11 -13.05
N ALA A 133 3.92 8.07 -12.46
CA ALA A 133 3.62 6.83 -13.14
C ALA A 133 2.15 6.43 -12.89
N GLN A 134 1.59 5.68 -13.83
CA GLN A 134 0.25 5.10 -13.69
C GLN A 134 0.23 3.75 -14.41
N ALA A 135 -0.39 2.76 -13.77
CA ALA A 135 -0.63 1.46 -14.35
C ALA A 135 -2.08 1.04 -14.03
N GLN A 136 -2.76 0.38 -14.97
CA GLN A 136 -4.13 -0.07 -14.77
C GLN A 136 -4.32 -1.45 -15.39
N LYS A 137 -4.97 -2.35 -14.64
CA LYS A 137 -5.39 -3.67 -15.13
C LYS A 137 -6.70 -4.06 -14.45
N ASN A 138 -7.69 -4.48 -15.23
CA ASN A 138 -9.00 -4.89 -14.72
C ASN A 138 -9.64 -3.83 -13.80
N ASN A 139 -9.98 -4.21 -12.57
CA ASN A 139 -10.59 -3.34 -11.57
C ASN A 139 -9.57 -2.61 -10.68
N LEU A 140 -8.29 -2.70 -11.01
CA LEU A 140 -7.21 -2.10 -10.22
C LEU A 140 -6.49 -1.01 -11.02
N MET A 141 -6.20 0.09 -10.34
CA MET A 141 -5.35 1.15 -10.88
C MET A 141 -4.34 1.58 -9.83
N LEU A 142 -3.07 1.59 -10.20
CA LEU A 142 -1.99 2.14 -9.39
C LEU A 142 -1.56 3.50 -9.95
N VAL A 143 -1.31 4.45 -9.05
CA VAL A 143 -0.76 5.76 -9.39
C VAL A 143 0.39 6.05 -8.44
N ALA A 144 1.56 6.39 -8.98
CA ALA A 144 2.74 6.77 -8.20
C ALA A 144 3.17 8.20 -8.52
N GLY A 145 3.67 8.90 -7.51
CA GLY A 145 3.86 10.34 -7.54
C GLY A 145 4.78 10.86 -6.44
N ASP A 146 6.01 11.26 -6.77
CA ASP A 146 7.05 11.56 -5.78
C ASP A 146 7.18 10.41 -4.76
N ASP A 147 6.89 10.63 -3.48
CA ASP A 147 6.90 9.61 -2.42
C ASP A 147 5.55 8.89 -2.20
N LEU A 148 4.53 9.19 -3.02
CA LEU A 148 3.17 8.69 -2.86
C LEU A 148 2.87 7.53 -3.81
N LEU A 149 2.15 6.53 -3.28
CA LEU A 149 1.59 5.43 -4.05
C LEU A 149 0.11 5.25 -3.70
N PHE A 150 -0.74 5.16 -4.72
CA PHE A 150 -2.18 4.99 -4.57
C PHE A 150 -2.60 3.70 -5.25
N HIS A 151 -3.28 2.82 -4.51
CA HIS A 151 -3.93 1.63 -5.03
C HIS A 151 -5.44 1.86 -5.05
N PHE A 152 -6.02 2.02 -6.23
CA PHE A 152 -7.47 2.11 -6.43
C PHE A 152 -8.02 0.73 -6.75
N ASP A 153 -8.97 0.26 -5.93
CA ASP A 153 -9.74 -0.95 -6.15
C ASP A 153 -11.19 -0.56 -6.47
N TYR A 154 -11.54 -0.64 -7.75
CA TYR A 154 -12.88 -0.27 -8.24
C TYR A 154 -13.95 -1.25 -7.80
N SER A 155 -13.61 -2.52 -7.61
CA SER A 155 -14.56 -3.54 -7.16
C SER A 155 -15.05 -3.26 -5.75
N ARG A 156 -14.15 -2.74 -4.90
CA ARG A 156 -14.45 -2.36 -3.52
C ARG A 156 -14.80 -0.89 -3.35
N SER A 157 -14.66 -0.08 -4.41
CA SER A 157 -14.78 1.39 -4.36
C SER A 157 -13.86 2.04 -3.31
N LEU A 158 -12.65 1.50 -3.16
CA LEU A 158 -11.67 1.95 -2.17
C LEU A 158 -10.38 2.44 -2.83
N VAL A 159 -9.68 3.32 -2.13
CA VAL A 159 -8.29 3.68 -2.42
C VAL A 159 -7.44 3.46 -1.18
N ILE A 160 -6.28 2.86 -1.37
CA ILE A 160 -5.25 2.66 -0.35
C ILE A 160 -4.08 3.57 -0.67
N LEU A 161 -3.76 4.47 0.25
CA LEU A 161 -2.63 5.39 0.18
C LEU A 161 -1.42 4.76 0.88
N ASN A 162 -0.29 4.75 0.18
CA ASN A 162 0.98 4.11 0.51
C ASN A 162 0.77 2.70 1.09
N PRO A 163 0.33 1.75 0.26
CA PRO A 163 -0.09 0.40 0.67
C PRO A 163 1.11 -0.48 1.06
N SER A 164 1.98 -0.07 1.97
CA SER A 164 3.21 -0.78 2.35
C SER A 164 2.98 -2.23 2.78
N HIS A 165 1.98 -2.48 3.62
CA HIS A 165 1.68 -3.83 4.13
C HIS A 165 0.57 -4.52 3.33
N TYR A 166 0.27 -4.02 2.12
CA TYR A 166 -0.66 -4.70 1.24
C TYR A 166 0.02 -5.93 0.66
N ARG A 167 -0.56 -7.10 0.92
CA ARG A 167 -0.05 -8.38 0.42
C ARG A 167 -0.54 -8.63 -1.00
N ILE A 168 0.38 -9.09 -1.83
CA ILE A 168 0.11 -9.43 -3.23
C ILE A 168 -0.08 -10.94 -3.31
N PHE A 169 -1.26 -11.36 -3.78
CA PHE A 169 -1.65 -12.77 -3.81
C PHE A 169 -1.79 -13.34 -5.23
N ASP A 170 -1.82 -12.48 -6.24
CA ASP A 170 -2.04 -12.86 -7.62
C ASP A 170 -1.04 -12.16 -8.56
N PHE A 171 -0.74 -12.83 -9.67
CA PHE A 171 0.27 -12.38 -10.63
C PHE A 171 -0.12 -11.07 -11.32
N GLU A 172 -1.42 -10.83 -11.54
CA GLU A 172 -1.87 -9.59 -12.19
C GLU A 172 -1.60 -8.37 -11.33
N THR A 173 -1.87 -8.47 -10.03
CA THR A 173 -1.54 -7.43 -9.05
C THR A 173 -0.04 -7.27 -8.92
N PHE A 174 0.72 -8.36 -8.92
CA PHE A 174 2.20 -8.34 -8.89
C PHE A 174 2.78 -7.58 -10.08
N GLU A 175 2.41 -7.96 -11.30
CA GLU A 175 2.80 -7.31 -12.55
C GLU A 175 2.48 -5.81 -12.52
N LEU A 176 1.31 -5.44 -12.00
CA LEU A 176 0.89 -4.05 -11.90
C LEU A 176 1.80 -3.24 -10.96
N TYR A 177 2.18 -3.81 -9.81
CA TYR A 177 3.10 -3.19 -8.87
C TYR A 177 4.53 -3.09 -9.41
N VAL A 178 5.02 -4.12 -10.11
CA VAL A 178 6.32 -4.08 -10.79
C VAL A 178 6.33 -2.98 -11.86
N SER A 179 5.31 -2.96 -12.71
CA SER A 179 5.18 -1.97 -13.79
C SER A 179 5.15 -0.53 -13.27
N ILE A 180 4.40 -0.25 -12.20
CA ILE A 180 4.34 1.11 -11.64
C ILE A 180 5.67 1.52 -11.01
N LEU A 181 6.36 0.62 -10.30
CA LEU A 181 7.63 0.91 -9.65
C LEU A 181 8.77 1.08 -10.66
N SER A 182 8.83 0.21 -11.68
CA SER A 182 9.76 0.34 -12.81
C SER A 182 9.63 1.69 -13.51
N ASN A 183 8.40 2.06 -13.90
CA ASN A 183 8.14 3.34 -14.56
C ASN A 183 8.43 4.54 -13.65
N HIS A 184 8.16 4.42 -12.35
CA HIS A 184 8.36 5.51 -11.40
C HIS A 184 9.85 5.75 -11.09
N SER A 185 10.64 4.67 -11.02
CA SER A 185 12.06 4.70 -10.71
C SER A 185 12.97 4.77 -11.95
N ASP A 186 12.39 4.74 -13.16
CA ASP A 186 13.14 4.66 -14.42
C ASP A 186 14.14 3.50 -14.44
N LEU A 187 13.65 2.31 -14.04
CA LEU A 187 14.42 1.07 -13.98
C LEU A 187 13.79 0.05 -14.92
N GLU A 188 14.61 -0.63 -15.72
CA GLU A 188 14.14 -1.74 -16.54
C GLU A 188 13.83 -2.94 -15.64
N SER A 189 12.67 -3.55 -15.84
CA SER A 189 12.28 -4.76 -15.12
C SER A 189 11.56 -5.73 -16.02
N ASP A 190 11.78 -7.01 -15.79
CA ASP A 190 11.09 -8.12 -16.45
C ASP A 190 10.51 -9.08 -15.42
N ILE A 191 9.41 -9.74 -15.77
CA ILE A 191 8.73 -10.71 -14.91
C ILE A 191 8.44 -11.99 -15.67
N ASP A 192 8.78 -13.12 -15.04
CA ASP A 192 8.45 -14.45 -15.55
C ASP A 192 7.44 -15.14 -14.63
N ASP A 193 6.31 -15.57 -15.21
CA ASP A 193 5.32 -16.42 -14.55
C ASP A 193 5.72 -17.90 -14.73
N ILE A 194 6.58 -18.40 -13.83
CA ILE A 194 7.10 -19.77 -13.91
C ILE A 194 6.01 -20.79 -13.62
N THR A 195 5.23 -20.53 -12.56
CA THR A 195 4.04 -21.31 -12.18
C THR A 195 3.01 -20.39 -11.54
N LEU A 196 1.78 -20.89 -11.34
CA LEU A 196 0.67 -20.16 -10.70
C LEU A 196 1.04 -19.49 -9.36
N ASN A 197 2.06 -19.99 -8.67
CA ASN A 197 2.49 -19.51 -7.37
C ASN A 197 3.98 -19.17 -7.28
N TRP A 198 4.70 -19.10 -8.40
CA TRP A 198 6.13 -18.80 -8.41
C TRP A 198 6.47 -17.87 -9.55
N TRP A 199 6.94 -16.68 -9.19
CA TRP A 199 7.27 -15.62 -10.12
C TRP A 199 8.71 -15.19 -9.93
N ILE A 200 9.35 -14.81 -11.02
CA ILE A 200 10.70 -14.24 -11.00
C ILE A 200 10.60 -12.79 -11.43
N LEU A 201 11.20 -11.90 -10.66
CA LEU A 201 11.36 -10.49 -11.01
C LEU A 201 12.85 -10.22 -11.25
N THR A 202 13.16 -9.71 -12.43
CA THR A 202 14.49 -9.22 -12.77
C THR A 202 14.45 -7.70 -12.87
N ILE A 203 15.29 -7.01 -12.10
CA ILE A 203 15.47 -5.55 -12.20
C ILE A 203 16.89 -5.27 -12.68
N THR A 204 17.01 -4.48 -13.75
CA THR A 204 18.30 -4.11 -14.34
C THR A 204 18.60 -2.65 -14.08
N ALA A 205 19.81 -2.37 -13.58
CA ALA A 205 20.34 -1.03 -13.45
C ALA A 205 21.68 -0.92 -14.20
N GLU A 206 21.83 0.14 -15.00
CA GLU A 206 23.06 0.42 -15.75
C GLU A 206 24.17 0.93 -14.82
N GLY A 207 25.39 0.43 -15.01
CA GLY A 207 26.58 0.83 -14.26
C GLY A 207 27.55 -0.32 -13.99
N ALA A 208 28.81 0.04 -13.73
CA ALA A 208 29.82 -0.90 -13.23
C ALA A 208 29.83 -0.88 -11.69
N TYR A 209 29.63 -2.04 -11.08
CA TYR A 209 29.50 -2.17 -9.62
C TYR A 209 30.62 -3.01 -9.02
N SER A 210 31.13 -2.57 -7.88
CA SER A 210 32.10 -3.31 -7.09
C SER A 210 31.46 -4.50 -6.38
N LYS A 211 32.26 -5.51 -6.07
CA LYS A 211 31.81 -6.67 -5.29
C LYS A 211 31.19 -6.28 -3.95
N LYS A 212 31.71 -5.24 -3.29
CA LYS A 212 31.19 -4.77 -1.99
C LYS A 212 29.77 -4.20 -2.10
N GLU A 213 29.48 -3.49 -3.18
CA GLU A 213 28.12 -2.98 -3.44
C GLU A 213 27.16 -4.14 -3.71
N ILE A 214 27.60 -5.15 -4.46
CA ILE A 214 26.83 -6.36 -4.75
C ILE A 214 26.52 -7.15 -3.47
N ASP A 215 27.54 -7.42 -2.64
CA ASP A 215 27.40 -8.16 -1.38
C ASP A 215 26.43 -7.41 -0.43
N PHE A 216 26.56 -6.07 -0.34
CA PHE A 216 25.66 -5.24 0.45
C PHE A 216 24.20 -5.31 -0.02
N LEU A 217 23.95 -5.34 -1.34
CA LEU A 217 22.61 -5.46 -1.88
C LEU A 217 21.98 -6.78 -1.48
N GLN A 218 22.72 -7.87 -1.67
CA GLN A 218 22.24 -9.21 -1.36
C GLN A 218 21.87 -9.34 0.13
N GLU A 219 22.62 -8.70 1.03
CA GLU A 219 22.30 -8.63 2.47
C GLU A 219 21.16 -7.67 2.82
N SER A 220 20.84 -6.72 1.94
CA SER A 220 19.84 -5.67 2.18
C SER A 220 18.45 -5.97 1.60
N VAL A 221 18.34 -7.01 0.76
CA VAL A 221 17.05 -7.42 0.19
C VAL A 221 16.15 -7.98 1.32
N PRO A 222 14.86 -7.60 1.37
CA PRO A 222 13.93 -8.07 2.39
C PRO A 222 13.83 -9.60 2.47
N GLU A 223 13.60 -10.13 3.68
CA GLU A 223 13.35 -11.57 3.93
C GLU A 223 12.05 -12.08 3.28
N GLY A 224 11.23 -11.21 2.69
CA GLY A 224 9.97 -11.58 2.02
C GLY A 224 10.16 -12.30 0.68
N PHE A 225 11.38 -12.38 0.16
CA PHE A 225 11.74 -13.12 -1.06
C PHE A 225 12.32 -14.49 -0.71
N GLU A 226 12.05 -15.48 -1.56
CA GLU A 226 12.48 -16.87 -1.32
C GLU A 226 13.95 -17.09 -1.70
N ASP A 227 14.37 -16.45 -2.79
CA ASP A 227 15.77 -16.37 -3.20
C ASP A 227 16.07 -15.01 -3.83
N VAL A 228 17.34 -14.60 -3.71
CA VAL A 228 17.85 -13.32 -4.18
C VAL A 228 19.21 -13.53 -4.80
N GLN A 229 19.31 -13.25 -6.09
CA GLN A 229 20.54 -13.36 -6.86
C GLN A 229 20.88 -12.00 -7.46
N VAL A 230 22.11 -11.55 -7.23
CA VAL A 230 22.61 -10.29 -7.79
C VAL A 230 23.73 -10.61 -8.77
N ASN A 231 23.45 -10.48 -10.05
CA ASN A 231 24.41 -10.75 -11.12
C ASN A 231 24.95 -9.43 -11.66
N SER A 232 26.27 -9.31 -11.77
CA SER A 232 26.91 -8.16 -12.39
C SER A 232 27.51 -8.49 -13.75
N SER A 233 27.36 -7.56 -14.68
CA SER A 233 28.07 -7.52 -15.93
C SER A 233 29.07 -6.35 -15.91
N LYS A 234 29.75 -6.08 -17.03
CA LYS A 234 30.67 -4.93 -17.12
C LYS A 234 29.93 -3.60 -17.00
N ASP A 235 28.69 -3.55 -17.49
CA ASP A 235 27.96 -2.30 -17.74
C ASP A 235 26.59 -2.28 -17.05
N SER A 236 26.23 -3.32 -16.30
CA SER A 236 24.96 -3.41 -15.61
C SER A 236 24.99 -4.35 -14.39
N ILE A 237 24.02 -4.17 -13.51
CA ILE A 237 23.66 -5.12 -12.48
C ILE A 237 22.23 -5.59 -12.73
N SER A 238 21.97 -6.86 -12.46
CA SER A 238 20.63 -7.44 -12.47
C SER A 238 20.36 -8.05 -11.09
N ILE A 239 19.26 -7.63 -10.49
CA ILE A 239 18.74 -8.18 -9.24
C ILE A 239 17.59 -9.11 -9.64
N VAL A 240 17.77 -10.40 -9.38
CA VAL A 240 16.77 -11.44 -9.62
C VAL A 240 16.22 -11.85 -8.27
N VAL A 241 14.91 -11.72 -8.08
CA VAL A 241 14.23 -12.14 -6.86
C VAL A 241 13.13 -13.13 -7.19
N GLU A 242 13.05 -14.18 -6.37
CA GLU A 242 12.01 -15.19 -6.47
C GLU A 242 10.88 -14.91 -5.47
N VAL A 243 9.65 -14.95 -5.99
CA VAL A 243 8.44 -14.69 -5.22
C VAL A 243 7.57 -15.94 -5.26
N MET A 244 7.25 -16.50 -4.09
CA MET A 244 6.28 -17.59 -3.97
C MET A 244 5.02 -17.15 -3.21
N VAL A 245 3.84 -17.49 -3.74
CA VAL A 245 2.54 -17.16 -3.13
C VAL A 245 1.72 -18.41 -2.86
N GLY A 246 1.35 -18.70 -1.61
CA GLY A 246 0.55 -19.90 -1.35
C GLY A 246 0.42 -20.27 0.11
N ARG A 247 -0.13 -21.47 0.37
CA ARG A 247 -0.33 -21.95 1.74
C ARG A 247 1.03 -22.16 2.43
N GLY A 248 1.31 -21.36 3.45
CA GLY A 248 2.52 -21.46 4.27
C GLY A 248 3.59 -20.40 3.96
N CYS A 249 3.47 -19.69 2.84
CA CYS A 249 4.31 -18.51 2.56
C CYS A 249 3.63 -17.27 3.14
N SER A 250 4.41 -16.32 3.67
CA SER A 250 3.89 -15.03 4.16
C SER A 250 3.28 -14.18 3.05
N GLY A 251 3.58 -14.51 1.78
CA GLY A 251 3.33 -13.66 0.63
C GLY A 251 4.29 -12.48 0.61
N ILE A 252 4.32 -11.77 -0.51
CA ILE A 252 5.12 -10.55 -0.65
C ILE A 252 4.27 -9.32 -0.33
N GLU A 253 4.82 -8.37 0.42
CA GLU A 253 4.20 -7.08 0.66
C GLU A 253 4.74 -6.03 -0.33
N VAL A 254 3.93 -5.02 -0.64
CA VAL A 254 4.34 -3.94 -1.55
C VAL A 254 5.60 -3.22 -1.07
N GLN A 255 5.81 -3.12 0.25
CA GLN A 255 7.03 -2.53 0.79
C GLN A 255 8.29 -3.33 0.44
N ASP A 256 8.19 -4.65 0.33
CA ASP A 256 9.33 -5.50 0.00
C ASP A 256 9.75 -5.24 -1.45
N LEU A 257 8.77 -5.24 -2.37
CA LEU A 257 8.98 -4.83 -3.75
C LEU A 257 9.56 -3.43 -3.84
N LYS A 258 8.94 -2.45 -3.16
CA LYS A 258 9.43 -1.07 -3.17
C LYS A 258 10.88 -1.00 -2.70
N ARG A 259 11.25 -1.75 -1.66
CA ARG A 259 12.61 -1.74 -1.13
C ARG A 259 13.63 -2.24 -2.16
N VAL A 260 13.32 -3.27 -2.94
CA VAL A 260 14.22 -3.76 -4.00
C VAL A 260 14.40 -2.71 -5.10
N PHE A 261 13.32 -2.05 -5.52
CA PHE A 261 13.40 -0.93 -6.47
C PHE A 261 14.17 0.27 -5.93
N ASP A 262 13.97 0.63 -4.65
CA ASP A 262 14.69 1.71 -3.99
C ASP A 262 16.20 1.39 -3.92
N LEU A 263 16.58 0.15 -3.58
CA LEU A 263 17.97 -0.32 -3.58
C LEU A 263 18.61 -0.23 -4.98
N ALA A 264 17.91 -0.70 -6.02
CA ALA A 264 18.39 -0.60 -7.40
C ALA A 264 18.55 0.86 -7.85
N LEU A 265 17.67 1.76 -7.39
CA LEU A 265 17.72 3.18 -7.72
C LEU A 265 18.88 3.91 -7.01
N GLU A 266 19.11 3.61 -5.72
CA GLU A 266 20.23 4.16 -4.94
C GLU A 266 21.58 3.91 -5.65
N LEU A 267 21.77 2.70 -6.20
CA LEU A 267 22.95 2.33 -6.98
C LEU A 267 23.10 3.14 -8.28
N LYS A 268 22.01 3.30 -9.04
CA LYS A 268 22.00 4.08 -10.29
C LYS A 268 22.41 5.54 -10.02
N GLN A 269 21.97 6.10 -8.90
CA GLN A 269 22.24 7.50 -8.54
C GLN A 269 23.69 7.74 -8.09
N THR A 270 24.27 6.85 -7.26
CA THR A 270 25.67 6.99 -6.82
C THR A 270 26.64 7.07 -8.00
N LYS A 271 26.43 6.27 -9.06
CA LYS A 271 27.27 6.30 -10.27
C LYS A 271 27.13 7.57 -11.09
N SER A 272 25.90 8.05 -11.25
CA SER A 272 25.65 9.30 -11.99
C SER A 272 26.32 10.55 -11.38
N THR A 273 26.73 10.45 -10.11
CA THR A 273 27.43 11.51 -9.38
C THR A 273 28.95 11.37 -9.53
N GLU A 274 29.50 10.15 -9.49
CA GLU A 274 30.92 9.88 -9.72
C GLU A 274 31.39 10.28 -11.13
N ASP A 275 30.56 10.08 -12.16
CA ASP A 275 30.91 10.43 -13.55
C ASP A 275 30.91 11.95 -13.84
N LYS A 276 30.43 12.77 -12.89
CA LYS A 276 30.37 14.24 -13.04
C LYS A 276 31.50 14.98 -12.33
N GLU A 277 32.28 14.29 -11.49
CA GLU A 277 33.46 14.85 -10.80
C GLU A 277 34.76 14.56 -11.57
#